data_AF-A0A929GVS1-F1
#
_entry.id   AF-A0A929GVS1-F1
#
_cell.length_a   1.000
_cell.length_b   1.000
_cell.length_c   1.000
_cell.angle_alpha   90.00
_cell.angle_beta   90.00
_cell.angle_gamma   90.00
#
_symmetry.space_group_name_H-M   'P 1'
#
loop_
_entity.id
_entity.type
_entity.pdbx_description
1 polymer ?
#
loop_
_entity_poly.entity_id
_entity_poly.type
_entity_poly.pdbx_seq_one_letter_code
_entity_poly.pdbx_strand_id
1 'polypeptide(L)'
;MKEEILVQFWRSKMLRGRELVTTGGEALQIIHPGWVNGGGGPDFHHATIAIEGRGLVKGDVEVHVRSSQWRSHGHHRDPAY
;
A
#
# COMPACT_ATOMS: atom_id res chain seq x y z
N MET A 1 -6.64 9.70 -12.91
CA MET A 1 -7.20 9.17 -11.65
C MET A 1 -6.57 9.94 -10.50
N LYS A 2 -7.31 10.30 -9.46
CA LYS A 2 -6.76 10.96 -8.28
C LYS A 2 -6.29 9.92 -7.26
N GLU A 3 -5.20 10.17 -6.55
CA GLU A 3 -4.67 9.26 -5.52
C GLU A 3 -5.69 8.97 -4.42
N GLU A 4 -6.48 9.96 -4.02
CA GLU A 4 -7.58 9.81 -3.07
C GLU A 4 -8.52 8.64 -3.44
N ILE A 5 -8.82 8.45 -4.73
CA ILE A 5 -9.66 7.34 -5.20
C ILE A 5 -8.94 5.99 -4.98
N LEU A 6 -7.63 5.94 -5.22
CA LEU A 6 -6.83 4.73 -5.05
C LEU A 6 -6.67 4.37 -3.57
N VAL A 7 -6.49 5.36 -2.70
CA VAL A 7 -6.53 5.20 -1.24
C VAL A 7 -7.87 4.63 -0.78
N GLN A 8 -9.00 5.12 -1.34
CA GLN A 8 -10.30 4.52 -1.05
C GLN A 8 -10.40 3.07 -1.53
N PHE A 9 -9.87 2.74 -2.70
CA PHE A 9 -9.82 1.36 -3.20
C PHE A 9 -9.02 0.45 -2.26
N TRP A 10 -7.83 0.88 -1.84
CA TRP A 10 -6.98 0.15 -0.90
C TRP A 10 -7.70 -0.13 0.43
N ARG A 11 -8.31 0.90 1.03
CA ARG A 11 -9.07 0.79 2.28
C ARG A 11 -10.29 -0.11 2.14
N SER A 12 -10.92 -0.11 0.96
CA SER A 12 -12.17 -0.83 0.73
C SER A 12 -11.98 -2.35 0.69
N LYS A 13 -13.10 -3.07 0.81
CA LYS A 13 -13.11 -4.52 0.55
C LYS A 13 -13.05 -4.87 -0.95
N MET A 14 -12.99 -3.89 -1.86
CA MET A 14 -13.10 -4.15 -3.30
C MET A 14 -11.90 -4.89 -3.90
N LEU A 15 -10.74 -4.82 -3.22
CA LEU A 15 -9.56 -5.58 -3.57
C LEU A 15 -9.56 -7.00 -2.97
N ARG A 16 -10.49 -7.34 -2.08
CA ARG A 16 -10.59 -8.69 -1.51
C ARG A 16 -11.01 -9.67 -2.61
N GLY A 17 -10.26 -10.76 -2.76
CA GLY A 17 -10.52 -11.79 -3.76
C GLY A 17 -10.13 -11.37 -5.18
N ARG A 18 -9.51 -10.20 -5.36
CA ARG A 18 -8.81 -9.85 -6.60
C ARG A 18 -7.43 -10.48 -6.58
N GLU A 19 -6.99 -10.96 -7.73
CA GLU A 19 -5.61 -11.39 -7.93
C GLU A 19 -4.74 -10.14 -7.98
N LEU A 20 -3.87 -9.98 -6.97
CA LEU A 20 -2.86 -8.93 -6.91
C LEU A 20 -1.50 -9.63 -6.98
N VAL A 21 -0.56 -9.00 -7.68
CA VAL A 21 0.81 -9.52 -7.83
C VAL A 21 1.82 -8.42 -7.57
N THR A 22 2.95 -8.78 -6.98
CA THR A 22 4.10 -7.86 -6.84
C THR A 22 4.72 -7.61 -8.22
N THR A 23 5.60 -6.62 -8.31
CA THR A 23 6.42 -6.41 -9.52
C THR A 23 7.38 -7.58 -9.81
N GLY A 24 7.64 -8.43 -8.81
CA GLY A 24 8.37 -9.68 -8.96
C GLY A 24 7.51 -10.87 -9.39
N GLY A 25 6.19 -10.69 -9.55
CA GLY A 25 5.25 -11.73 -9.95
C GLY A 25 4.73 -12.61 -8.81
N GLU A 26 5.04 -12.29 -7.56
CA GLU A 26 4.55 -13.04 -6.39
C GLU A 26 3.08 -12.69 -6.15
N ALA A 27 2.23 -13.70 -5.94
CA ALA A 27 0.85 -13.46 -5.57
C ALA A 27 0.74 -12.74 -4.21
N LEU A 28 -0.19 -11.81 -4.10
CA LEU A 28 -0.40 -10.97 -2.93
C LEU A 28 -1.88 -10.94 -2.55
N GLN A 29 -2.15 -11.00 -1.24
CA GLN A 29 -3.48 -10.82 -0.68
C GLN A 29 -3.45 -9.82 0.49
N ILE A 30 -4.33 -8.83 0.44
CA ILE A 30 -4.52 -7.89 1.55
C ILE A 30 -5.38 -8.56 2.62
N ILE A 31 -4.78 -8.86 3.78
CA ILE A 31 -5.47 -9.44 4.94
C ILE A 31 -6.10 -8.32 5.78
N HIS A 32 -5.31 -7.29 6.06
CA HIS A 32 -5.73 -6.05 6.71
C HIS A 32 -5.10 -4.87 5.97
N PRO A 33 -5.89 -3.91 5.44
CA PRO A 33 -5.34 -2.78 4.67
C PRO A 33 -4.54 -1.79 5.53
N GLY A 34 -4.62 -1.88 6.86
CA GLY A 34 -4.04 -0.92 7.78
C GLY A 34 -5.05 0.12 8.26
N TRP A 35 -4.60 0.99 9.14
CA TRP A 35 -5.36 2.11 9.68
C TRP A 35 -4.99 3.37 8.91
N VAL A 36 -5.98 4.13 8.47
CA VAL A 36 -5.77 5.40 7.76
C VAL A 36 -4.92 6.32 8.64
N ASN A 37 -3.83 6.83 8.08
CA ASN A 37 -3.05 7.90 8.68
C ASN A 37 -3.56 9.25 8.16
N GLY A 38 -3.88 10.18 9.07
CA GLY A 38 -4.28 11.54 8.72
C GLY A 38 -3.16 12.57 8.89
N GLY A 39 -1.97 12.12 9.31
CA GLY A 39 -0.78 12.95 9.51
C GLY A 39 0.21 12.85 8.35
N GLY A 40 1.44 13.30 8.58
CA GLY A 40 2.55 13.01 7.68
C GLY A 40 2.99 11.55 7.75
N GLY A 41 3.76 11.10 6.76
CA GLY A 41 4.13 9.69 6.63
C GLY A 41 3.11 8.89 5.79
N PRO A 42 3.18 7.55 5.83
CA PRO A 42 2.45 6.67 4.93
C PRO A 42 0.93 6.82 5.04
N ASP A 43 0.20 6.62 3.95
CA ASP A 43 -1.27 6.65 3.91
C ASP A 43 -1.94 5.72 4.95
N PHE A 44 -1.31 4.57 5.25
CA PHE A 44 -1.83 3.57 6.19
C PHE A 44 -0.75 3.01 7.12
N HIS A 45 -1.08 2.88 8.40
CA HIS A 45 -0.26 2.17 9.38
C HIS A 45 -0.70 0.74 9.63
N HIS A 46 0.26 -0.15 9.89
CA HIS A 46 0.03 -1.51 10.36
C HIS A 46 -0.88 -2.36 9.44
N ALA A 47 -0.64 -2.29 8.14
CA ALA A 47 -1.21 -3.23 7.19
C ALA A 47 -0.67 -4.65 7.45
N THR A 48 -1.44 -5.65 7.03
CA THR A 48 -1.01 -7.05 7.01
C THR A 48 -1.36 -7.65 5.66
N ILE A 49 -0.34 -8.18 4.99
CA ILE A 49 -0.42 -8.67 3.62
C ILE A 49 0.19 -10.06 3.58
N ALA A 50 -0.50 -11.01 2.96
CA ALA A 50 0.08 -12.30 2.62
C ALA A 50 0.78 -12.18 1.26
N ILE A 51 2.06 -12.54 1.20
CA ILE A 51 2.85 -12.56 -0.05
C ILE A 51 3.35 -13.99 -0.25
N GLU A 52 3.14 -14.50 -1.46
CA GLU A 52 3.63 -15.81 -1.87
C GLU A 52 5.15 -15.92 -1.64
N GLY A 53 5.59 -17.05 -1.07
CA GLY A 53 7.00 -17.28 -0.74
C GLY A 53 7.53 -16.49 0.48
N ARG A 54 6.82 -15.48 0.98
CA ARG A 54 7.23 -14.67 2.16
C ARG A 54 6.32 -14.80 3.38
N GLY A 55 5.10 -15.32 3.19
CA GLY A 55 4.12 -15.46 4.26
C GLY A 55 3.45 -14.12 4.62
N LEU A 56 3.13 -13.92 5.90
CA LEU A 56 2.50 -12.69 6.37
C LEU A 56 3.52 -11.59 6.62
N VAL A 57 3.42 -10.51 5.87
CA VAL A 57 4.21 -9.29 6.03
C VAL A 57 3.35 -8.22 6.73
N LYS A 58 3.94 -7.55 7.71
CA LYS A 58 3.34 -6.41 8.43
C LYS A 58 4.17 -5.17 8.19
N GLY A 59 3.51 -4.05 7.94
CA GLY A 59 4.17 -2.78 7.71
C GLY A 59 3.18 -1.70 7.31
N ASP A 60 3.71 -0.51 7.05
CA ASP A 60 2.93 0.64 6.62
C ASP A 60 2.85 0.67 5.09
N VAL A 61 1.85 1.37 4.55
CA VAL A 61 1.54 1.38 3.11
C VAL A 61 1.34 2.81 2.63
N GLU A 62 2.06 3.14 1.56
CA GLU A 62 1.86 4.36 0.77
C GLU A 62 1.27 3.99 -0.60
N VAL A 63 0.33 4.80 -1.08
CA VAL A 63 -0.44 4.54 -2.29
C VAL A 63 -0.29 5.69 -3.27
N HIS A 64 0.29 5.39 -4.43
CA HIS A 64 0.41 6.34 -5.54
C HIS A 64 -0.16 5.76 -6.83
N VAL A 65 -0.59 6.65 -7.73
CA VAL A 65 -1.01 6.25 -9.09
C VAL A 65 0.18 5.72 -9.90
N ARG A 66 1.38 6.26 -9.66
CA ARG A 66 2.63 5.80 -10.27
C ARG A 66 3.73 5.66 -9.21
N SER A 67 4.51 4.59 -9.29
CA SER A 67 5.67 4.39 -8.40
C SER A 67 6.70 5.52 -8.48
N SER A 68 6.81 6.21 -9.62
CA SER A 68 7.68 7.38 -9.76
C SER A 68 7.30 8.54 -8.84
N GLN A 69 6.05 8.58 -8.37
CA GLN A 69 5.58 9.64 -7.47
C GLN A 69 6.20 9.59 -6.09
N TRP A 70 6.70 8.41 -5.68
CA TRP A 70 7.53 8.27 -4.48
C TRP A 70 8.67 9.30 -4.42
N ARG A 71 9.33 9.51 -5.57
CA ARG A 71 10.42 10.49 -5.69
C ARG A 71 9.90 11.91 -5.89
N SER A 72 8.88 12.11 -6.72
CA SER A 72 8.37 13.46 -7.01
C SER A 72 7.70 14.13 -5.81
N HIS A 73 7.11 13.34 -4.91
CA HIS A 73 6.58 13.84 -3.64
C HIS A 73 7.66 14.01 -2.57
N GLY A 74 8.88 13.55 -2.81
CA GLY A 74 10.00 13.71 -1.89
C GLY A 74 10.11 12.65 -0.79
N HIS A 75 9.22 11.64 -0.76
CA HIS A 75 9.20 10.61 0.30
C HIS A 75 10.54 9.90 0.49
N HIS A 76 11.28 9.64 -0.58
CA HIS A 76 12.66 9.10 -0.52
C HIS A 76 13.67 9.90 0.32
N ARG A 77 13.33 11.11 0.79
CA ARG A 77 14.14 11.99 1.64
C ARG A 77 13.46 12.32 2.97
N ASP A 78 12.23 11.84 3.17
CA ASP A 78 11.45 12.11 4.35
C ASP A 78 11.68 10.97 5.37
N PRO A 79 12.22 11.24 6.56
CA PRO A 79 12.45 10.22 7.58
C PRO A 79 11.16 9.63 8.18
N ALA A 80 9.99 10.19 7.87
CA ALA A 80 8.70 9.60 8.23
C ALA A 80 8.34 8.35 7.40
N TYR A 81 9.16 8.01 6.40
CA TYR A 81 8.97 6.93 5.42
C TYR A 81 10.19 6.01 5.35
#